data_AF-A0A3C1KB48-F1
#
_entry.id   AF-A0A3C1KB48-F1
#
_cell.length_a   1.000
_cell.length_b   1.000
_cell.length_c   1.000
_cell.angle_alpha   90.00
_cell.angle_beta   90.00
_cell.angle_gamma   90.00
#
_symmetry.space_group_name_H-M   'P 1'
#
loop_
_entity.id
_entity.type
_entity.pdbx_description
1 polymer ?
#
loop_
_entity_poly.entity_id
_entity_poly.type
_entity_poly.pdbx_seq_one_letter_code
_entity_poly.pdbx_strand_id
1 'polypeptide(L)'
;TYNGYFGAGSGILLITLLLLTTEPVLHRANSLKNVILVASDVLPAMLFAVWGTVVWAAMWPLAIGAVLGGLIGPAVARRLPPAVLRVLIALCGFALAGYLLVRG
;
A
#
# COMPACT_ATOMS: atom_id res chain seq x y z
N THR A 1 -1.14 5.82 12.33
CA THR A 1 -0.83 4.47 12.85
C THR A 1 -1.57 3.35 12.12
N TYR A 2 -2.85 3.51 11.74
CA TYR A 2 -3.61 2.46 11.04
C TYR A 2 -3.15 2.19 9.59
N ASN A 3 -2.82 3.24 8.81
CA ASN A 3 -2.38 3.10 7.41
C ASN A 3 -1.15 2.18 7.27
N GLY A 4 -0.12 2.41 8.08
CA GLY A 4 1.12 1.62 8.04
C GLY A 4 0.96 0.16 8.48
N TYR A 5 -0.07 -0.17 9.25
CA TYR A 5 -0.33 -1.56 9.65
C TYR A 5 -1.11 -2.34 8.58
N PHE A 6 -2.15 -1.75 8.00
CA PHE A 6 -3.03 -2.43 7.04
C PHE A 6 -2.65 -2.25 5.57
N GLY A 7 -1.74 -1.32 5.25
CA GLY A 7 -1.25 -1.08 3.89
C GLY A 7 -2.39 -0.93 2.87
N ALA A 8 -2.47 -1.84 1.89
CA ALA A 8 -3.49 -1.82 0.85
C ALA A 8 -4.95 -1.83 1.36
N GLY A 9 -5.21 -2.37 2.56
CA GLY A 9 -6.54 -2.43 3.15
C GLY A 9 -7.05 -1.08 3.69
N SER A 10 -6.14 -0.20 4.15
CA SER A 10 -6.50 1.11 4.70
C SER A 10 -7.20 1.98 3.66
N GLY A 11 -6.78 1.86 2.40
CA GLY A 11 -7.33 2.63 1.30
C GLY A 11 -8.74 2.22 0.91
N ILE A 12 -9.12 0.96 1.09
CA ILE A 12 -10.50 0.52 0.82
C ILE A 12 -11.40 1.09 1.91
N LEU A 13 -11.02 0.93 3.17
CA LEU A 13 -11.74 1.47 4.32
C LEU A 13 -11.91 2.99 4.24
N LEU A 14 -10.87 3.71 3.82
CA LEU A 14 -10.93 5.17 3.66
C LEU A 14 -11.89 5.58 2.54
N ILE A 15 -11.89 4.89 1.40
CA ILE A 15 -12.88 5.15 0.33
C ILE A 15 -14.30 4.87 0.82
N THR A 16 -14.51 3.77 1.53
CA THR A 16 -15.83 3.40 2.07
C THR A 16 -16.32 4.46 3.05
N LEU A 17 -15.45 4.90 3.96
CA LEU A 17 -15.77 5.97 4.91
C LEU A 17 -16.12 7.27 4.18
N LEU A 18 -15.29 7.70 3.22
CA LEU A 18 -15.53 8.93 2.45
C LEU A 18 -16.84 8.90 1.68
N LEU A 19 -17.20 7.75 1.10
CA LEU A 19 -18.49 7.56 0.40
C LEU A 19 -19.70 7.67 1.34
N LEU A 20 -19.55 7.21 2.59
CA LEU A 20 -20.60 7.26 3.60
C LEU A 20 -20.77 8.65 4.21
N THR A 21 -19.69 9.42 4.37
CA THR A 21 -19.71 10.65 5.18
C THR A 21 -19.58 11.94 4.38
N THR A 22 -18.77 11.96 3.34
CA THR A 22 -18.24 13.22 2.78
C THR A 22 -18.57 13.40 1.31
N GLU A 23 -18.35 12.38 0.49
CA GLU A 23 -18.41 12.49 -0.96
C GLU A 23 -18.96 11.20 -1.57
N PRO A 24 -20.24 11.17 -1.98
CA PRO A 24 -20.88 9.98 -2.52
C PRO A 24 -20.37 9.59 -3.91
N VAL A 25 -19.63 10.49 -4.58
CA VAL A 25 -19.06 10.24 -5.90
C VAL A 25 -17.72 9.52 -5.76
N LEU A 26 -17.68 8.25 -6.16
CA LEU A 26 -16.49 7.38 -6.06
C LEU A 26 -15.20 7.99 -6.62
N HIS A 27 -15.29 8.68 -7.75
CA HIS A 27 -14.11 9.30 -8.35
C HIS A 27 -13.50 10.41 -7.48
N ARG A 28 -14.34 11.24 -6.86
CA ARG A 28 -13.91 12.30 -5.94
C ARG A 28 -13.48 11.75 -4.58
N ALA A 29 -14.17 10.74 -4.06
CA ALA A 29 -13.74 10.03 -2.85
C ALA A 29 -12.35 9.38 -3.06
N ASN A 30 -12.08 8.84 -4.25
CA ASN A 30 -10.79 8.24 -4.58
C ASN A 30 -9.66 9.28 -4.66
N SER A 31 -9.90 10.47 -5.21
CA SER A 31 -8.89 11.54 -5.21
C SER A 31 -8.60 12.03 -3.79
N LEU A 32 -9.65 12.23 -2.97
CA LEU A 32 -9.50 12.65 -1.58
C LEU A 32 -8.74 11.62 -0.75
N LYS A 33 -9.08 10.33 -0.90
CA LYS A 33 -8.34 9.21 -0.31
C LYS A 33 -6.86 9.31 -0.61
N ASN A 34 -6.49 9.50 -1.88
CA ASN A 34 -5.08 9.51 -2.28
C ASN A 34 -4.33 10.68 -1.62
N VAL A 35 -4.95 11.87 -1.54
CA VAL A 35 -4.36 13.02 -0.83
C VAL A 35 -4.17 12.72 0.65
N ILE A 36 -5.17 12.13 1.31
CA ILE A 36 -5.11 11.78 2.74
C ILE A 36 -4.04 10.72 3.01
N LEU A 37 -3.94 9.70 2.17
CA LEU A 37 -2.90 8.67 2.26
C LEU A 37 -1.50 9.26 2.10
N VAL A 38 -1.30 10.10 1.07
CA VAL A 38 -0.02 10.79 0.84
C VAL A 38 0.35 11.64 2.06
N ALA A 39 -0.58 12.44 2.59
CA ALA A 39 -0.32 13.23 3.80
C ALA A 39 0.03 12.34 5.00
N SER A 40 -0.65 11.19 5.13
CA SER A 40 -0.44 10.22 6.21
C SER A 40 0.92 9.51 6.15
N ASP A 41 1.52 9.40 4.97
CA ASP A 41 2.80 8.73 4.75
C ASP A 41 3.99 9.69 4.64
N VAL A 42 3.79 10.87 4.04
CA VAL A 42 4.83 11.89 3.86
C VAL A 42 5.29 12.47 5.20
N LEU A 43 4.35 12.75 6.12
CA LEU A 43 4.70 13.33 7.42
C LEU A 43 5.60 12.38 8.24
N PRO A 44 5.24 11.09 8.44
CA PRO A 44 6.14 10.13 9.08
C PRO A 44 7.46 9.95 8.32
N ALA A 45 7.44 9.92 6.98
CA ALA A 45 8.66 9.77 6.19
C ALA A 45 9.65 10.94 6.42
N MET A 46 9.16 12.18 6.47
CA MET A 46 9.97 13.36 6.79
C MET A 46 10.53 13.29 8.22
N LEU A 47 9.70 12.92 9.20
CA LEU A 47 10.15 12.75 10.58
C LEU A 47 11.23 11.67 10.70
N PHE A 48 11.07 10.55 10.00
CA PHE A 48 12.08 9.49 9.95
C PHE A 48 13.37 9.93 9.24
N ALA A 49 13.26 10.77 8.22
CA ALA A 49 14.43 11.30 7.51
C ALA A 49 15.27 12.25 8.39
N VAL A 50 14.65 13.01 9.29
CA VAL A 50 15.34 13.99 10.15
C VAL A 50 15.81 13.38 11.47
N TRP A 51 14.98 12.55 12.11
CA TRP A 51 15.26 12.02 13.46
C TRP A 51 15.55 10.51 13.48
N GLY A 52 15.26 9.80 12.39
CA GLY A 52 15.49 8.36 12.29
C GLY A 52 16.89 8.00 11.77
N THR A 53 17.31 6.78 12.04
CA THR A 53 18.52 6.19 11.46
C THR A 53 18.22 5.68 10.05
N VAL A 54 18.46 6.53 9.05
CA VAL A 54 18.24 6.18 7.64
C VAL A 54 19.52 5.67 7.00
N VAL A 55 19.46 4.44 6.46
CA VAL A 55 20.51 3.89 5.60
C VAL A 55 20.35 4.47 4.19
N TRP A 56 20.98 5.62 3.94
CA TRP A 56 20.87 6.36 2.67
C TRP A 56 21.25 5.53 1.43
N ALA A 57 22.16 4.58 1.57
CA ALA A 57 22.54 3.66 0.49
C ALA A 57 21.36 2.78 0.02
N ALA A 58 20.47 2.40 0.93
CA ALA A 58 19.27 1.62 0.61
C ALA A 58 18.12 2.50 0.11
N MET A 59 18.11 3.80 0.42
CA MET A 59 17.04 4.73 0.06
C MET A 59 16.76 4.76 -1.44
N TRP A 60 17.79 4.96 -2.27
CA TRP A 60 17.65 5.04 -3.73
C TRP A 60 17.08 3.78 -4.38
N PRO A 61 17.64 2.57 -4.15
CA PRO A 61 17.10 1.36 -4.74
C PRO A 61 15.68 1.05 -4.25
N LEU A 62 15.35 1.32 -2.97
CA LEU A 62 14.00 1.20 -2.45
C LEU A 62 13.03 2.18 -3.11
N ALA A 63 13.40 3.45 -3.24
CA ALA A 63 12.57 4.48 -3.86
C ALA A 63 12.26 4.15 -5.32
N ILE A 64 13.28 3.76 -6.09
CA ILE A 64 13.12 3.37 -7.50
C ILE A 64 12.23 2.12 -7.60
N GLY A 65 12.49 1.10 -6.78
CA GLY A 65 11.68 -0.11 -6.75
C GLY A 65 10.22 0.15 -6.40
N ALA A 66 9.96 1.02 -5.41
CA ALA A 66 8.62 1.39 -4.99
C ALA A 66 7.87 2.19 -6.07
N VAL A 67 8.54 3.14 -6.73
CA VAL A 67 7.94 3.94 -7.82
C VAL A 67 7.64 3.05 -9.03
N LEU A 68 8.61 2.25 -9.48
CA LEU A 68 8.41 1.33 -10.60
C LEU A 68 7.32 0.30 -10.30
N GLY A 69 7.35 -0.29 -9.10
CA GLY A 69 6.33 -1.23 -8.65
C GLY A 69 4.94 -0.60 -8.56
N GLY A 70 4.83 0.63 -8.06
CA GLY A 70 3.57 1.37 -7.95
C GLY A 70 2.99 1.78 -9.31
N LEU A 71 3.82 2.07 -10.30
CA LEU A 71 3.39 2.43 -11.65
C LEU A 71 3.02 1.19 -12.48
N ILE A 72 3.85 0.14 -12.45
CA ILE A 72 3.69 -1.06 -13.27
C ILE A 72 2.67 -2.02 -12.66
N GLY A 73 2.64 -2.13 -11.33
CA GLY A 73 1.79 -3.08 -10.60
C GLY A 73 0.31 -3.01 -10.99
N PRO A 74 -0.35 -1.84 -10.98
CA PRO A 74 -1.75 -1.73 -11.38
C PRO A 74 -1.99 -2.08 -12.85
N ALA A 75 -1.06 -1.70 -13.74
CA ALA A 75 -1.18 -2.00 -15.16
C ALA A 75 -1.07 -3.51 -15.42
N VAL A 76 -0.15 -4.19 -14.74
CA VAL A 76 0.01 -5.65 -14.80
C VAL A 76 -1.18 -6.34 -14.16
N ALA A 77 -1.61 -5.93 -12.97
CA ALA A 77 -2.75 -6.52 -12.25
C ALA A 77 -4.05 -6.45 -13.06
N ARG A 78 -4.26 -5.39 -13.86
CA ARG A 78 -5.41 -5.26 -14.77
C ARG A 78 -5.37 -6.19 -15.97
N ARG A 79 -4.18 -6.66 -16.38
CA ARG A 79 -3.99 -7.56 -17.53
C ARG A 79 -4.06 -9.04 -17.14
N LEU A 80 -3.86 -9.38 -15.87
CA LEU A 80 -3.94 -10.77 -15.42
C LEU A 80 -5.39 -11.25 -15.27
N PRO A 81 -5.68 -12.52 -15.60
CA PRO A 81 -6.96 -13.12 -15.29
C PRO A 81 -7.23 -13.08 -13.77
N PRO A 82 -8.46 -12.73 -13.32
CA PRO A 82 -8.79 -12.62 -11.90
C PRO A 82 -8.52 -13.90 -11.10
N ALA A 83 -8.71 -15.07 -11.73
CA ALA A 83 -8.45 -16.36 -11.12
C ALA A 83 -6.96 -16.54 -10.78
N VAL A 84 -6.06 -16.15 -11.69
CA VAL A 84 -4.62 -16.25 -11.50
C VAL A 84 -4.17 -15.32 -10.38
N LEU A 85 -4.66 -14.08 -10.38
CA LEU A 85 -4.32 -13.11 -9.33
C LEU A 85 -4.77 -13.60 -7.94
N ARG A 86 -5.98 -14.17 -7.83
CA ARG A 86 -6.48 -14.76 -6.59
C ARG A 86 -5.60 -15.91 -6.09
N VAL A 87 -5.25 -16.85 -6.96
CA VAL A 87 -4.41 -17.99 -6.60
C VAL A 87 -3.03 -17.53 -6.14
N LEU A 88 -2.42 -16.57 -6.86
CA LEU A 88 -1.13 -16.00 -6.47
C LEU A 88 -1.17 -15.33 -5.09
N ILE A 89 -2.19 -14.51 -4.82
CA ILE A 89 -2.34 -13.86 -3.51
C ILE A 89 -2.53 -14.90 -2.40
N ALA A 90 -3.35 -15.93 -2.64
CA ALA A 90 -3.56 -17.01 -1.68
C ALA A 90 -2.27 -17.79 -1.40
N LEU A 91 -1.52 -18.17 -2.44
CA LEU A 91 -0.24 -18.88 -2.30
C LEU A 91 0.78 -18.05 -1.52
N CYS A 92 0.92 -16.75 -1.80
CA CYS A 92 1.77 -15.86 -1.02
C CYS A 92 1.35 -15.81 0.46
N GLY A 93 0.04 -15.75 0.73
CA GLY A 93 -0.49 -15.78 2.09
C GLY A 93 -0.14 -17.08 2.82
N PHE A 94 -0.35 -18.24 2.19
CA PHE A 94 0.01 -19.54 2.76
C PHE A 94 1.52 -19.71 2.95
N ALA A 95 2.33 -19.25 1.99
CA ALA A 95 3.78 -19.28 2.10
C ALA A 95 4.28 -18.43 3.28
N LEU A 96 3.75 -17.21 3.44
CA LEU A 96 4.07 -16.36 4.57
C LEU A 96 3.63 -16.98 5.90
N ALA A 97 2.42 -17.55 5.95
CA ALA A 97 1.91 -18.23 7.14
C ALA A 97 2.79 -19.42 7.53
N GLY A 98 3.18 -20.26 6.55
CA GLY A 98 4.10 -21.38 6.77
C GLY A 98 5.47 -20.91 7.23
N TYR A 99 6.01 -19.85 6.65
CA TYR A 99 7.28 -19.26 7.07
C TYR A 99 7.26 -18.78 8.53
N LEU A 100 6.21 -18.05 8.90
CA LEU A 100 6.04 -17.57 10.27
C LEU A 100 5.88 -18.72 11.27
N LEU A 101 5.21 -19.81 10.86
CA LEU A 101 4.99 -20.98 11.71
C LEU A 101 6.26 -21.81 11.94
N VAL A 102 7.22 -21.78 11.01
CA VAL A 102 8.54 -22.43 11.16
C VAL A 102 9.52 -21.57 11.94
N ARG A 103 9.37 -20.24 11.89
CA ARG A 103 10.31 -19.29 12.51
C ARG A 103 9.86 -18.78 13.89
N GLY A 104 8.57 -18.88 14.20
CA GLY A 104 8.01 -18.67 15.54
C GLY A 104 8.03 -19.95 16.36
#